data_AF-A0A3M1J7J6-F1
#
_entry.id   AF-A0A3M1J7J6-F1
#
_cell.length_a   1.000
_cell.length_b   1.000
_cell.length_c   1.000
_cell.angle_alpha   90.00
_cell.angle_beta   90.00
_cell.angle_gamma   90.00
#
_symmetry.space_group_name_H-M   'P 1'
#
loop_
_entity.id
_entity.type
_entity.pdbx_description
1 polymer ?
#
loop_
_entity_poly.entity_id
_entity_poly.type
_entity_poly.pdbx_seq_one_letter_code
_entity_poly.pdbx_strand_id
1 'polypeptide(L)' 'RDAIARAGLDADALMDAVEADPDRFEAIIAANQQAQQEAGHAGVPLFVFDGEPFFGQDRIDLLVWRIQQKGVGAAG' A
#
# COMPACT_ATOMS: atom_id res chain seq x y z
N ARG A 1 1.82 -13.09 -16.55
CA ARG A 1 2.81 -12.22 -17.25
C ARG A 1 2.10 -11.07 -17.99
N ASP A 2 0.94 -11.28 -18.59
CA ASP A 2 0.18 -10.23 -19.32
C ASP A 2 -0.10 -8.96 -18.49
N ALA A 3 -0.46 -9.09 -17.20
CA ALA A 3 -0.68 -7.91 -16.35
C ALA A 3 0.60 -7.11 -16.10
N ILE A 4 1.74 -7.79 -15.95
CA ILE A 4 3.06 -7.19 -15.75
C ILE A 4 3.47 -6.44 -17.03
N ALA A 5 3.31 -7.08 -18.20
CA ALA A 5 3.60 -6.47 -19.49
C ALA A 5 2.70 -5.26 -19.77
N ARG A 6 1.39 -5.33 -19.46
CA ARG A 6 0.47 -4.19 -19.57
C ARG A 6 0.85 -3.02 -18.66
N ALA A 7 1.49 -3.28 -17.53
CA ALA A 7 2.02 -2.25 -16.63
C ALA A 7 3.37 -1.68 -17.12
N GLY A 8 3.93 -2.16 -18.24
CA GLY A 8 5.21 -1.73 -18.78
C GLY A 8 6.42 -2.28 -18.01
N LEU A 9 6.23 -3.35 -17.24
CA LEU A 9 7.26 -3.97 -16.41
C LEU A 9 7.85 -5.21 -17.10
N ASP A 10 9.11 -5.51 -16.80
CA ASP A 10 9.79 -6.72 -17.22
C ASP A 10 9.52 -7.85 -16.22
N ALA A 11 8.88 -8.92 -16.70
CA ALA A 11 8.52 -10.05 -15.85
C ALA A 11 9.72 -10.88 -15.41
N ASP A 12 10.75 -11.03 -16.24
CA ASP A 12 11.92 -11.83 -15.87
C ASP A 12 12.78 -11.06 -14.86
N ALA A 13 12.97 -9.76 -15.06
CA ALA A 13 13.68 -8.92 -14.09
C ALA A 13 13.01 -8.89 -12.71
N LEU A 14 11.67 -8.93 -12.63
CA LEU A 14 10.96 -9.01 -11.36
C LEU A 14 11.16 -10.36 -10.66
N MET A 15 11.16 -11.46 -11.41
CA MET A 15 11.40 -12.79 -10.84
C MET A 15 12.85 -12.91 -10.34
N ASP A 16 13.82 -12.48 -11.16
CA ASP A 16 15.24 -12.45 -10.78
C ASP A 16 15.46 -11.64 -9.50
N ALA A 17 14.79 -10.49 -9.36
CA ALA A 17 14.90 -9.66 -8.17
C ALA A 17 14.39 -10.39 -6.91
N VAL A 18 13.26 -11.09 -7.00
CA VAL A 18 12.69 -11.86 -5.88
C VAL A 18 13.56 -13.06 -5.53
N GLU A 19 14.09 -13.77 -6.52
CA GLU A 19 14.98 -14.92 -6.30
C GLU A 19 16.32 -14.52 -5.70
N ALA A 20 16.84 -13.33 -6.04
CA ALA A 20 18.10 -12.82 -5.51
C ALA A 20 18.03 -12.41 -4.02
N ASP A 21 16.86 -12.05 -3.51
CA ASP A 21 16.68 -11.58 -2.12
C ASP A 21 15.25 -11.88 -1.59
N PRO A 22 14.89 -13.16 -1.42
CA PRO A 22 13.54 -13.56 -1.01
C PRO A 22 13.20 -13.06 0.40
N ASP A 23 14.18 -13.06 1.31
CA ASP A 23 13.99 -12.67 2.71
C ASP A 23 13.59 -11.19 2.84
N ARG A 24 14.14 -10.31 1.99
CA ARG A 24 13.75 -8.90 1.96
C ARG A 24 12.28 -8.73 1.59
N PHE A 25 11.79 -9.43 0.57
CA PHE A 25 10.40 -9.30 0.13
C PHE A 25 9.43 -9.88 1.16
N GLU A 26 9.78 -11.01 1.78
CA GLU A 26 9.03 -11.59 2.88
C GLU A 26 8.95 -10.60 4.07
N ALA A 27 10.06 -9.96 4.43
CA ALA A 27 10.09 -8.96 5.49
C ALA A 27 9.19 -7.74 5.19
N ILE A 28 9.15 -7.27 3.94
CA ILE A 28 8.25 -6.18 3.53
C ILE A 28 6.78 -6.60 3.63
N ILE A 29 6.44 -7.82 3.21
CA ILE A 29 5.08 -8.36 3.30
C ILE A 29 4.65 -8.49 4.77
N ALA A 30 5.50 -9.06 5.61
CA ALA A 30 5.24 -9.24 7.04
C ALA A 30 5.08 -7.89 7.77
N ALA A 31 5.92 -6.90 7.45
CA ALA A 31 5.83 -5.55 8.01
C ALA A 31 4.49 -4.88 7.64
N ASN A 32 4.06 -5.00 6.38
CA ASN A 32 2.76 -4.48 5.95
C ASN A 32 1.59 -5.18 6.66
N GLN A 33 1.67 -6.49 6.85
CA GLN A 33 0.66 -7.26 7.57
C GLN A 33 0.59 -6.84 9.06
N GLN A 34 1.73 -6.62 9.70
CA GLN A 34 1.80 -6.14 11.08
C GLN A 34 1.21 -4.73 11.20
N ALA A 35 1.53 -3.82 10.29
CA ALA A 35 0.97 -2.46 10.27
C ALA A 35 -0.56 -2.47 10.10
N GLN A 36 -1.10 -3.40 9.29
CA GLN A 36 -2.54 -3.59 9.15
C GLN A 36 -3.19 -4.03 10.48
N GLN A 37 -2.55 -4.94 11.21
CA GLN A 37 -3.05 -5.40 12.52
C GLN A 37 -3.02 -4.28 13.56
N GLU A 38 -1.94 -3.50 13.60
CA GLU A 38 -1.77 -2.35 14.50
C GLU A 38 -2.78 -1.24 14.24
N ALA A 39 -3.24 -1.07 13.00
CA ALA A 39 -4.32 -0.16 12.64
C ALA A 39 -5.69 -0.57 13.21
N GLY A 40 -5.79 -1.73 13.86
CA GLY A 40 -6.99 -2.17 14.57
C GLY A 40 -8.13 -2.63 13.66
N HIS A 41 -7.84 -2.92 12.39
CA HIS A 41 -8.85 -3.34 11.41
C HIS A 41 -8.36 -4.46 10.50
N ALA A 42 -9.15 -5.54 10.36
CA ALA A 42 -8.78 -6.75 9.60
C ALA A 42 -9.40 -6.83 8.19
N GLY A 43 -10.03 -5.76 7.72
CA GLY A 43 -10.66 -5.67 6.40
C GLY A 43 -9.82 -4.92 5.36
N VAL A 44 -10.15 -5.14 4.08
CA VAL A 44 -9.60 -4.38 2.94
C VAL A 44 -10.74 -3.75 2.11
N PRO A 45 -10.53 -2.59 1.47
CA PRO A 45 -9.33 -1.75 1.56
C PRO A 45 -9.26 -1.02 2.91
N LEU A 46 -8.04 -0.90 3.45
CA LEU A 46 -7.71 -0.10 4.63
C LEU A 46 -6.64 0.90 4.25
N PHE A 47 -6.86 2.15 4.60
CA PHE A 47 -5.87 3.22 4.53
C PHE A 47 -5.58 3.72 5.93
N VAL A 48 -4.33 4.10 6.21
CA VAL A 48 -3.95 4.69 7.49
C VAL A 48 -3.20 6.00 7.21
N PHE A 49 -3.63 7.09 7.82
CA PHE A 49 -3.00 8.39 7.70
C PHE A 49 -2.80 9.00 9.08
N ASP A 50 -1.55 9.29 9.45
CA ASP A 50 -1.18 9.83 10.78
C ASP A 50 -1.73 8.97 11.95
N GLY A 51 -1.71 7.65 11.78
CA GLY A 51 -2.27 6.69 12.75
C GLY A 51 -3.81 6.55 12.73
N GLU A 52 -4.51 7.34 11.91
CA GLU A 52 -5.97 7.27 11.78
C GLU A 52 -6.37 6.25 10.69
N PRO A 53 -7.18 5.22 11.01
CA PRO A 53 -7.63 4.22 10.03
C PRO A 53 -8.89 4.68 9.25
N PHE A 54 -8.90 4.42 7.94
CA PHE A 54 -10.00 4.67 7.01
C PHE A 54 -10.34 3.36 6.29
N PHE A 55 -11.40 2.68 6.75
CA PHE A 55 -11.81 1.39 6.20
C PHE A 55 -12.92 1.55 5.16
N GLY A 56 -12.75 0.89 4.01
CA GLY A 56 -13.72 0.87 2.93
C GLY A 56 -13.43 1.90 1.85
N GLN A 57 -13.79 1.56 0.61
CA GLN A 57 -13.66 2.46 -0.54
C GLN A 57 -14.52 3.73 -0.39
N ASP A 58 -15.60 3.65 0.39
CA ASP A 58 -16.51 4.75 0.73
C ASP A 58 -15.91 5.75 1.74
N ARG A 59 -14.65 5.54 2.16
CA ARG A 59 -13.91 6.48 3.03
C ARG A 59 -12.79 7.22 2.30
N ILE A 60 -12.60 7.02 1.00
CA ILE A 60 -11.55 7.70 0.23
C ILE A 60 -11.74 9.23 0.28
N ASP A 61 -12.96 9.73 0.07
CA ASP A 61 -13.22 11.18 0.11
C ASP A 61 -12.94 11.77 1.50
N LEU A 62 -13.24 11.01 2.56
CA LEU A 62 -12.96 11.41 3.94
C LEU A 62 -11.46 11.43 4.23
N LEU A 63 -10.71 10.44 3.73
CA LEU A 63 -9.26 10.39 3.82
C LEU A 63 -8.63 11.60 3.11
N VAL A 64 -9.07 11.91 1.87
CA VAL A 64 -8.60 13.08 1.12
C VAL A 64 -8.87 14.37 1.88
N TRP A 65 -10.08 14.53 2.43
CA TRP A 65 -10.41 15.66 3.29
C TRP A 65 -9.45 15.76 4.48
N ARG A 66 -9.15 14.64 5.15
CA ARG A 66 -8.23 14.62 6.31
C ARG A 66 -6.80 15.03 5.92
N ILE A 67 -6.29 14.55 4.79
CA ILE A 67 -4.98 14.91 4.25
C ILE A 67 -4.90 16.41 3.97
N GLN A 68 -5.95 16.99 3.36
CA GLN A 68 -6.03 18.43 3.09
C GLN A 68 -6.03 19.26 4.37
N GLN A 69 -6.73 18.82 5.44
CA GLN A 69 -6.73 19.50 6.74
C GLN A 69 -5.34 19.58 7.39
N LYS A 70 -4.45 18.62 7.11
CA LYS A 70 -3.07 18.60 7.64
C LYS A 70 -2.09 19.45 6.82
N GLY A 71 -2.56 20.18 5.81
CA GLY A 71 -1.72 21.08 5.01
C GLY A 71 -0.87 20.37 3.94
N VAL A 72 -1.11 19.08 3.71
CA VAL A 72 -0.57 18.37 2.53
C VAL A 72 -1.50 18.68 1.36
N GLY A 73 -1.50 19.94 0.94
CA GLY A 73 -2.23 20.41 -0.23
C GLY A 73 -1.72 19.71 -1.48
N ALA A 74 -2.63 19.38 -2.40
CA ALA A 74 -2.36 18.71 -3.66
C ALA A 74 -1.06 19.23 -4.29
N ALA A 75 -0.19 18.31 -4.74
CA ALA A 75 0.86 18.68 -5.69
C ALA A 75 0.16 19.36 -6.87
N GLY A 76 0.39 20.66 -7.03
CA GLY A 76 -0.03 21.41 -8.21
C GLY A 76 0.70 20.95 -9.45
#